data_AF-A0A9X3J173-F1
#
_entry.id   AF-A0A9X3J173-F1
#
_cell.length_a   1.000
_cell.length_b   1.000
_cell.length_c   1.000
_cell.angle_alpha   90.00
_cell.angle_beta   90.00
_cell.angle_gamma   90.00
#
_symmetry.space_group_name_H-M   'P 1'
#
loop_
_entity.id
_entity.type
_entity.pdbx_description
1 polymer ?
#
loop_
_entity_poly.entity_id
_entity_poly.type
_entity_poly.pdbx_seq_one_letter_code
_entity_poly.pdbx_strand_id
1 'polypeptide(L)'
;MTHFLFCVCQLGAEPAVKFELAALRPELRFAYSRPGLVTFKSPTPVAADAPLPAVFVRAFGASLGPADDATKVFTMLSGTCPPGHPVRLHVWERDVSRPGEEPPGFRYGPRAAEARAALVAAWPEGQHPLLAGEVAEPGDWVLDVIVAEGEPWWSATTSTAPATRRSRAGGSPSTCRPRRPRGPIASSRRR
;
A
#
# COMPACT_ATOMS: atom_id res chain seq x y z
N MET A 1 -16.66 -3.43 -18.19
CA MET A 1 -16.18 -3.24 -16.79
C MET A 1 -15.20 -2.08 -16.79
N THR A 2 -15.22 -1.25 -15.75
CA THR A 2 -14.27 -0.12 -15.62
C THR A 2 -13.10 -0.56 -14.76
N HIS A 3 -11.89 -0.43 -15.27
CA HIS A 3 -10.67 -0.80 -14.56
C HIS A 3 -10.03 0.44 -13.94
N PHE A 4 -9.33 0.27 -12.83
CA PHE A 4 -8.69 1.37 -12.13
C PHE A 4 -7.26 1.01 -11.74
N LEU A 5 -6.35 1.94 -11.96
CA LEU A 5 -5.01 1.93 -11.38
C LEU A 5 -5.06 2.74 -10.09
N PHE A 6 -4.54 2.20 -8.98
CA PHE A 6 -4.21 3.01 -7.82
C PHE A 6 -2.73 3.37 -7.81
N CYS A 7 -2.40 4.51 -7.23
CA CYS A 7 -1.03 4.96 -6.99
C CYS A 7 -0.94 5.58 -5.60
N VAL A 8 -0.04 5.05 -4.77
CA VAL A 8 0.34 5.62 -3.47
C VAL A 8 1.58 6.48 -3.67
N CYS A 9 1.56 7.66 -3.08
CA CYS A 9 2.66 8.63 -3.14
C CYS A 9 2.83 9.32 -1.78
N GLN A 10 3.86 10.15 -1.65
CA GLN A 10 3.99 11.02 -0.49
C GLN A 10 2.87 12.06 -0.50
N LEU A 11 2.38 12.44 0.68
CA LEU A 11 1.44 13.56 0.80
C LEU A 11 1.98 14.83 0.11
N GLY A 12 1.16 15.42 -0.77
CA GLY A 12 1.51 16.62 -1.54
C GLY A 12 2.18 16.34 -2.89
N ALA A 13 2.55 15.08 -3.18
CA ALA A 13 3.11 14.68 -4.46
C ALA A 13 2.02 14.31 -5.50
N GLU A 14 0.74 14.38 -5.15
CA GLU A 14 -0.37 13.99 -6.02
C GLU A 14 -0.40 14.76 -7.35
N PRO A 15 -0.14 16.09 -7.40
CA PRO A 15 -0.04 16.81 -8.67
C PRO A 15 1.11 16.29 -9.54
N ALA A 16 2.25 15.96 -8.93
CA ALA A 16 3.41 15.42 -9.63
C ALA A 16 3.11 14.01 -10.20
N VAL A 17 2.45 13.15 -9.43
CA VAL A 17 1.96 11.85 -9.93
C VAL A 17 1.00 12.04 -11.09
N LYS A 18 0.03 12.95 -11.01
CA LYS A 18 -0.91 13.20 -12.12
C LYS A 18 -0.20 13.65 -13.39
N PHE A 19 0.77 14.55 -13.26
CA PHE A 19 1.58 15.02 -14.38
C PHE A 19 2.42 13.89 -14.98
N GLU A 20 3.10 13.12 -14.13
CA GLU A 20 3.93 11.98 -14.54
C GLU A 20 3.10 10.90 -15.26
N LEU A 21 1.93 10.53 -14.71
CA LEU A 21 1.06 9.51 -15.29
C LEU A 21 0.42 9.97 -16.60
N ALA A 22 0.07 11.25 -16.73
CA ALA A 22 -0.43 11.80 -17.99
C ALA A 22 0.62 11.71 -19.11
N ALA A 23 1.91 11.80 -18.78
CA ALA A 23 3.01 11.64 -19.74
C ALA A 23 3.35 10.17 -20.03
N LEU A 24 3.44 9.34 -18.99
CA LEU A 24 3.86 7.92 -19.12
C LEU A 24 2.76 7.02 -19.68
N ARG A 25 1.49 7.31 -19.36
CA ARG A 25 0.34 6.46 -19.65
C ARG A 25 -0.87 7.33 -20.04
N PRO A 26 -0.82 8.02 -21.19
CA PRO A 26 -1.83 9.01 -21.59
C PRO A 26 -3.25 8.44 -21.79
N GLU A 27 -3.37 7.12 -21.92
CA GLU A 27 -4.66 6.42 -21.96
C GLU A 27 -5.38 6.40 -20.60
N LEU A 28 -4.64 6.61 -19.50
CA LEU A 28 -5.20 6.66 -18.17
C LEU A 28 -5.87 8.01 -17.93
N ARG A 29 -7.11 7.97 -17.45
CA ARG A 29 -7.87 9.17 -17.10
C ARG A 29 -7.93 9.31 -15.59
N PHE A 30 -7.57 10.47 -15.07
CA PHE A 30 -7.73 10.76 -13.64
C PHE A 30 -9.16 10.43 -13.17
N ALA A 31 -9.26 9.71 -12.04
CA ALA A 31 -10.52 9.30 -11.46
C ALA A 31 -10.81 10.07 -10.17
N TYR A 32 -10.03 9.82 -9.12
CA TYR A 32 -10.17 10.51 -7.84
C TYR A 32 -8.81 10.66 -7.14
N SER A 33 -8.75 11.58 -6.18
CA SER A 33 -7.55 11.81 -5.36
C SER A 33 -7.95 11.95 -3.90
N ARG A 34 -7.16 11.33 -3.03
CA ARG A 34 -7.09 11.58 -1.59
C ARG A 34 -5.64 11.98 -1.25
N PRO A 35 -5.38 12.56 -0.08
CA PRO A 35 -4.01 12.82 0.38
C PRO A 35 -3.15 11.55 0.23
N GLY A 36 -2.03 11.53 -0.48
CA GLY A 36 -1.16 10.36 -0.67
C GLY A 36 -1.72 9.18 -1.50
N LEU A 37 -2.93 9.27 -2.07
CA LEU A 37 -3.53 8.22 -2.93
C LEU A 37 -4.23 8.84 -4.13
N VAL A 38 -3.84 8.41 -5.32
CA VAL A 38 -4.41 8.86 -6.59
C VAL A 38 -4.88 7.64 -7.36
N THR A 39 -6.02 7.74 -8.04
CA THR A 39 -6.49 6.69 -8.95
C THR A 39 -6.78 7.21 -10.34
N PHE A 40 -6.69 6.29 -11.28
CA PHE A 40 -6.91 6.54 -12.69
C PHE A 40 -7.80 5.45 -13.28
N LYS A 41 -8.81 5.84 -14.06
CA LYS A 41 -9.57 4.94 -14.93
C LYS A 41 -8.64 4.43 -16.02
N SER A 42 -8.64 3.13 -16.22
CA SER A 42 -7.95 2.45 -17.31
C SER A 42 -8.97 1.88 -18.30
N PRO A 43 -8.76 2.07 -19.62
CA PRO A 43 -9.63 1.47 -20.63
C PRO A 43 -9.48 -0.05 -20.71
N THR A 44 -8.37 -0.60 -20.22
CA THR A 44 -8.05 -2.03 -20.19
C THR A 44 -7.78 -2.50 -18.77
N PRO A 45 -7.88 -3.81 -18.46
CA PRO A 45 -7.42 -4.36 -17.21
C PRO A 45 -5.98 -3.90 -16.90
N VAL A 46 -5.76 -3.46 -15.66
CA VAL A 46 -4.41 -3.13 -15.19
C VAL A 46 -3.74 -4.44 -14.82
N ALA A 47 -2.74 -4.84 -15.60
CA ALA A 47 -1.93 -5.99 -15.25
C ALA A 47 -1.12 -5.68 -14.00
N ALA A 48 -1.13 -6.60 -13.04
CA ALA A 48 -0.58 -6.38 -11.72
C ALA A 48 0.97 -6.31 -11.71
N ASP A 49 1.61 -6.77 -12.80
CA ASP A 49 3.04 -6.76 -13.09
C ASP A 49 3.47 -5.66 -14.08
N ALA A 50 2.53 -4.84 -14.56
CA ALA A 50 2.83 -3.82 -15.57
C ALA A 50 3.90 -2.85 -15.05
N PRO A 51 5.02 -2.65 -15.77
CA PRO A 51 6.05 -1.72 -15.32
C PRO A 51 5.49 -0.29 -15.34
N LEU A 52 5.71 0.42 -14.23
CA LEU A 52 5.40 1.83 -14.11
C LEU A 52 6.67 2.56 -13.65
N PRO A 53 7.44 3.18 -14.57
CA PRO A 53 8.67 3.89 -14.25
C PRO A 53 8.40 5.28 -13.65
N ALA A 54 7.40 5.36 -12.76
CA ALA A 54 6.97 6.57 -12.09
C ALA A 54 7.80 6.80 -10.81
N VAL A 55 8.45 7.96 -10.74
CA VAL A 55 9.36 8.38 -9.67
C VAL A 55 8.59 8.74 -8.41
N PHE A 56 7.43 9.39 -8.55
CA PHE A 56 6.64 9.86 -7.39
C PHE A 56 5.72 8.78 -6.82
N VAL A 57 5.62 7.64 -7.49
CA VAL A 57 4.75 6.52 -7.11
C VAL A 57 5.54 5.48 -6.29
N ARG A 58 5.17 5.33 -5.02
CA ARG A 58 5.77 4.36 -4.09
C ARG A 58 5.19 2.96 -4.23
N ALA A 59 3.89 2.86 -4.45
CA ALA A 59 3.19 1.61 -4.75
C ALA A 59 2.05 1.87 -5.75
N PHE A 60 1.72 0.90 -6.59
CA PHE A 60 0.63 0.97 -7.55
C PHE A 60 0.15 -0.43 -7.90
N GLY A 61 -1.06 -0.54 -8.44
CA GLY A 61 -1.65 -1.80 -8.88
C GLY A 61 -3.09 -1.66 -9.33
N ALA A 62 -3.76 -2.79 -9.54
CA ALA A 62 -5.17 -2.80 -9.91
C ALA A 62 -6.03 -2.48 -8.68
N SER A 63 -6.81 -1.40 -8.73
CA SER A 63 -7.72 -1.08 -7.63
C SER A 63 -8.98 -1.95 -7.71
N LEU A 64 -9.33 -2.56 -6.58
CA LEU A 64 -10.59 -3.30 -6.41
C LEU A 64 -11.72 -2.38 -5.95
N GLY A 65 -11.38 -1.26 -5.29
CA GLY A 65 -12.32 -0.25 -4.82
C GLY A 65 -12.29 -0.07 -3.29
N PRO A 66 -13.18 0.78 -2.76
CA PRO A 66 -13.31 1.00 -1.33
C PRO A 66 -14.12 -0.14 -0.66
N ALA A 67 -13.67 -0.57 0.51
CA ALA A 67 -14.31 -1.55 1.39
C ALA A 67 -14.50 -0.96 2.79
N ASP A 68 -15.67 -1.19 3.36
CA ASP A 68 -16.01 -0.68 4.70
C ASP A 68 -15.75 -1.74 5.78
N ASP A 69 -15.56 -3.00 5.37
CA ASP A 69 -15.30 -4.15 6.23
C ASP A 69 -14.53 -5.26 5.47
N ALA A 70 -14.08 -6.28 6.21
CA ALA A 70 -13.35 -7.42 5.68
C ALA A 70 -14.16 -8.26 4.67
N THR A 71 -15.48 -8.43 4.90
CA THR A 71 -16.37 -9.20 4.02
C THR A 71 -16.36 -8.64 2.60
N LYS A 72 -16.43 -7.31 2.47
CA LYS A 72 -16.37 -6.62 1.19
C LYS A 72 -15.01 -6.76 0.53
N VAL A 73 -13.91 -6.71 1.29
CA VAL A 73 -12.56 -7.01 0.78
C VAL A 73 -12.50 -8.41 0.17
N PHE A 74 -12.96 -9.44 0.90
CA PHE A 74 -12.92 -10.82 0.40
C PHE A 74 -13.84 -11.06 -0.77
N THR A 75 -15.02 -10.43 -0.80
CA THR A 75 -15.92 -10.48 -1.96
C THR A 75 -15.23 -9.97 -3.23
N MET A 76 -14.50 -8.85 -3.13
CA MET A 76 -13.74 -8.30 -4.26
C MET A 76 -12.54 -9.18 -4.63
N LEU A 77 -11.87 -9.79 -3.65
CA LEU A 77 -10.79 -10.74 -3.87
C LEU A 77 -11.30 -11.96 -4.66
N SER A 78 -12.41 -12.58 -4.26
CA SER A 78 -13.01 -13.73 -4.97
C SER A 78 -13.32 -13.43 -6.43
N GLY A 79 -13.71 -12.18 -6.72
CA GLY A 79 -14.06 -11.74 -8.08
C GLY A 79 -12.84 -11.54 -8.98
N THR A 80 -11.62 -11.55 -8.44
CA THR A 80 -10.38 -11.22 -9.18
C THR A 80 -9.28 -12.25 -9.06
N CYS A 81 -9.19 -12.95 -7.93
CA CYS A 81 -8.27 -14.05 -7.67
C CYS A 81 -8.95 -15.40 -7.98
N PRO A 82 -8.42 -16.22 -8.89
CA PRO A 82 -8.73 -17.63 -9.07
C PRO A 82 -8.79 -18.38 -7.74
N PRO A 83 -9.86 -19.17 -7.50
CA PRO A 83 -10.01 -19.96 -6.29
C PRO A 83 -8.79 -20.82 -5.98
N GLY A 84 -8.40 -20.89 -4.71
CA GLY A 84 -7.29 -21.71 -4.24
C GLY A 84 -5.89 -21.12 -4.49
N HIS A 85 -5.75 -20.01 -5.23
CA HIS A 85 -4.43 -19.39 -5.37
C HIS A 85 -3.98 -18.78 -4.03
N PRO A 86 -2.72 -19.00 -3.60
CA PRO A 86 -2.19 -18.38 -2.39
C PRO A 86 -2.15 -16.86 -2.52
N VAL A 87 -2.51 -16.16 -1.45
CA VAL A 87 -2.56 -14.70 -1.41
C VAL A 87 -1.72 -14.20 -0.24
N ARG A 88 -0.87 -13.21 -0.51
CA ARG A 88 -0.17 -12.44 0.51
C ARG A 88 -0.96 -11.20 0.88
N LEU A 89 -1.06 -10.94 2.18
CA LEU A 89 -1.74 -9.75 2.68
C LEU A 89 -0.72 -8.66 3.02
N HIS A 90 -0.87 -7.49 2.39
CA HIS A 90 -0.21 -6.26 2.78
C HIS A 90 -1.25 -5.28 3.31
N VAL A 91 -1.00 -4.74 4.50
CA VAL A 91 -1.83 -3.68 5.08
C VAL A 91 -0.93 -2.55 5.51
N TRP A 92 -1.27 -1.33 5.11
CA TRP A 92 -0.51 -0.15 5.53
C TRP A 92 -1.37 1.09 5.63
N GLU A 93 -0.89 2.03 6.45
CA GLU A 93 -1.45 3.36 6.56
C GLU A 93 -0.93 4.24 5.45
N ARG A 94 -1.85 4.98 4.82
CA ARG A 94 -1.49 6.05 3.91
C ARG A 94 -0.86 7.20 4.69
N ASP A 95 0.11 7.89 4.08
CA ASP A 95 0.65 9.11 4.70
C ASP A 95 -0.43 10.18 4.77
N VAL A 96 -0.79 10.53 6.01
CA VAL A 96 -1.72 11.62 6.33
C VAL A 96 -1.00 12.89 6.78
N SER A 97 0.33 12.85 6.88
CA SER A 97 1.18 13.99 7.25
C SER A 97 2.46 13.98 6.41
N ARG A 98 3.08 15.15 6.22
CA ARG A 98 4.39 15.23 5.56
C ARG A 98 5.47 14.75 6.51
N PRO A 99 6.57 14.15 5.99
CA PRO A 99 7.70 13.78 6.83
C PRO A 99 8.22 14.96 7.66
N GLY A 100 8.25 14.81 8.97
CA GLY A 100 8.70 15.83 9.92
C GLY A 100 7.63 16.84 10.35
N GLU A 101 6.42 16.74 9.81
CA GLU A 101 5.24 17.53 10.20
C GLU A 101 4.19 16.65 10.91
N GLU A 102 4.59 15.48 11.42
CA GLU A 102 3.68 14.59 12.13
C GLU A 102 3.19 15.24 13.45
N PRO A 103 1.91 15.08 13.80
CA PRO A 103 1.39 15.63 15.05
C PRO A 103 2.05 14.98 16.27
N PRO A 104 2.10 15.67 17.42
CA PRO A 104 2.61 15.07 18.67
C PRO A 104 1.92 13.74 18.98
N GLY A 105 2.71 12.71 19.27
CA GLY A 105 2.20 11.36 19.59
C GLY A 105 1.86 10.49 18.37
N PHE A 106 2.13 10.97 17.14
CA PHE A 106 1.95 10.17 15.94
C PHE A 106 2.78 8.88 15.97
N ARG A 107 2.15 7.77 15.60
CA ARG A 107 2.79 6.44 15.47
C ARG A 107 2.40 5.86 14.12
N TYR A 108 3.40 5.36 13.39
CA TYR A 108 3.16 4.61 12.17
C TYR A 108 2.66 3.20 12.48
N GLY A 109 1.62 2.77 11.77
CA GLY A 109 1.20 1.36 11.71
C GLY A 109 0.17 0.84 12.72
N PRO A 110 -0.30 1.55 13.78
CA PRO A 110 -1.30 0.95 14.68
C PRO A 110 -2.62 0.60 13.97
N ARG A 111 -3.12 1.45 13.06
CA ARG A 111 -4.34 1.17 12.28
C ARG A 111 -4.10 0.07 11.25
N ALA A 112 -2.93 0.05 10.63
CA ALA A 112 -2.56 -1.04 9.72
C ALA A 112 -2.52 -2.38 10.47
N ALA A 113 -1.98 -2.41 11.69
CA ALA A 113 -1.95 -3.60 12.53
C ALA A 113 -3.36 -4.04 12.95
N GLU A 114 -4.22 -3.11 13.36
CA GLU A 114 -5.63 -3.37 13.69
C GLU A 114 -6.41 -3.94 12.49
N ALA A 115 -6.31 -3.30 11.32
CA ALA A 115 -6.97 -3.75 10.10
C ALA A 115 -6.42 -5.11 9.63
N ARG A 116 -5.10 -5.34 9.73
CA ARG A 116 -4.48 -6.63 9.44
C ARG A 116 -5.00 -7.72 10.37
N ALA A 117 -5.08 -7.46 11.68
CA ALA A 117 -5.61 -8.41 12.64
C ALA A 117 -7.07 -8.77 12.33
N ALA A 118 -7.90 -7.78 12.00
CA ALA A 118 -9.30 -7.99 11.60
C ALA A 118 -9.41 -8.83 10.32
N LEU A 119 -8.61 -8.55 9.29
CA LEU A 119 -8.59 -9.32 8.05
C LEU A 119 -8.11 -10.75 8.26
N VAL A 120 -7.06 -10.96 9.05
CA VAL A 120 -6.55 -12.31 9.34
C VAL A 120 -7.57 -13.11 10.14
N ALA A 121 -8.22 -12.50 11.14
CA ALA A 121 -9.24 -13.16 11.95
C ALA A 121 -10.50 -13.53 11.14
N ALA A 122 -10.85 -12.72 10.15
CA ALA A 122 -11.99 -12.95 9.26
C ALA A 122 -11.64 -13.70 7.98
N TRP A 123 -10.40 -14.19 7.83
CA TRP A 123 -9.91 -14.78 6.59
C TRP A 123 -10.75 -16.03 6.21
N PRO A 124 -11.41 -16.06 5.04
CA PRO A 124 -12.32 -17.15 4.69
C PRO A 124 -11.58 -18.47 4.51
N GLU A 125 -11.97 -19.48 5.29
CA GLU A 125 -11.41 -20.82 5.16
C GLU A 125 -11.77 -21.44 3.80
N GLY A 126 -10.82 -22.11 3.17
CA GLY A 126 -11.01 -22.82 1.91
C GLY A 126 -11.09 -21.94 0.65
N GLN A 127 -11.06 -20.61 0.76
CA GLN A 127 -11.13 -19.72 -0.40
C GLN A 127 -9.75 -19.50 -1.06
N HIS A 128 -8.80 -18.96 -0.30
CA HIS A 128 -7.42 -18.73 -0.71
C HIS A 128 -6.48 -18.99 0.47
N PRO A 129 -5.40 -19.77 0.32
CA PRO A 129 -4.38 -19.89 1.35
C PRO A 129 -3.73 -18.53 1.64
N LEU A 130 -3.66 -18.13 2.92
CA LEU A 130 -2.94 -16.93 3.34
C LEU A 130 -1.44 -17.23 3.43
N LEU A 131 -0.63 -16.51 2.65
CA LEU A 131 0.83 -16.61 2.72
C LEU A 131 1.37 -15.93 3.99
N ALA A 132 2.35 -16.58 4.64
CA ALA A 132 2.98 -16.07 5.84
C ALA A 132 3.98 -14.96 5.52
N GLY A 133 4.02 -13.92 6.37
CA GLY A 133 4.94 -12.79 6.25
C GLY A 133 4.46 -11.68 5.31
N GLU A 134 5.19 -10.56 5.29
CA GLU A 134 4.82 -9.32 4.59
C GLU A 134 5.80 -8.96 3.47
N VAL A 135 6.68 -9.90 3.10
CA VAL A 135 7.62 -9.73 1.99
C VAL A 135 7.08 -10.54 0.82
N ALA A 136 6.63 -9.83 -0.21
CA ALA A 136 6.17 -10.44 -1.45
C ALA A 136 7.34 -10.96 -2.29
N GLU A 137 7.18 -12.19 -2.76
CA GLU A 137 8.10 -12.86 -3.67
C GLU A 137 7.59 -12.76 -5.12
N PRO A 138 8.48 -12.90 -6.12
CA PRO A 138 8.06 -12.92 -7.50
C PRO A 138 6.98 -13.98 -7.76
N GLY A 139 5.86 -13.56 -8.37
CA GLY A 139 4.71 -14.44 -8.63
C GLY A 139 3.67 -14.48 -7.51
N ASP A 140 3.93 -13.90 -6.33
CA ASP A 140 2.91 -13.78 -5.29
C ASP A 140 1.73 -12.94 -5.78
N TRP A 141 0.52 -13.41 -5.48
CA TRP A 141 -0.66 -12.56 -5.52
C TRP A 141 -0.73 -11.76 -4.23
N VAL A 142 -0.67 -10.43 -4.35
CA VAL A 142 -0.67 -9.55 -3.19
C VAL A 142 -2.01 -8.84 -3.12
N LEU A 143 -2.72 -9.03 -2.01
CA LEU A 143 -3.84 -8.21 -1.60
C LEU A 143 -3.31 -7.04 -0.79
N ASP A 144 -3.41 -5.86 -1.36
CA ASP A 144 -3.05 -4.59 -0.75
C ASP A 144 -4.29 -3.95 -0.11
N VAL A 145 -4.22 -3.61 1.16
CA VAL A 145 -5.25 -2.88 1.89
C VAL A 145 -4.66 -1.60 2.49
N ILE A 146 -5.10 -0.46 1.96
CA ILE A 146 -4.63 0.86 2.37
C ILE A 146 -5.66 1.46 3.33
N VAL A 147 -5.21 1.86 4.52
CA VAL A 147 -6.07 2.42 5.56
C VAL A 147 -5.71 3.88 5.87
N ALA A 148 -6.72 4.65 6.25
CA ALA A 148 -6.58 6.01 6.76
C ALA A 148 -7.73 6.30 7.74
N GLU A 149 -7.52 7.26 8.65
CA GLU A 149 -8.55 7.65 9.61
C GLU A 149 -9.80 8.21 8.93
N GLY A 150 -10.98 7.74 9.37
CA GLY A 150 -12.28 8.25 8.88
C GLY A 150 -12.57 7.93 7.40
N GLU A 151 -11.78 7.04 6.78
CA GLU A 151 -11.94 6.63 5.39
C GLU A 151 -12.22 5.13 5.28
N PRO A 152 -12.93 4.69 4.22
CA PRO A 152 -13.01 3.27 3.91
C PRO A 152 -11.62 2.70 3.61
N TRP A 153 -11.47 1.38 3.79
CA TRP A 153 -10.27 0.67 3.39
C TRP A 153 -10.20 0.62 1.86
N TRP A 154 -9.09 1.01 1.28
CA TRP A 154 -8.90 0.89 -0.17
C TRP A 154 -8.22 -0.42 -0.48
N SER A 155 -8.93 -1.29 -1.20
CA SER A 155 -8.43 -2.59 -1.60
C SER A 155 -7.86 -2.55 -3.01
N ALA A 156 -6.77 -3.26 -3.19
CA ALA A 156 -6.12 -3.40 -4.48
C ALA A 156 -5.38 -4.73 -4.59
N THR A 157 -5.09 -5.12 -5.82
CA THR A 157 -4.20 -6.25 -6.10
C THR A 157 -2.95 -5.77 -6.80
N THR A 158 -1.82 -6.32 -6.36
CA THR A 158 -0.54 -6.23 -7.02
C THR A 158 0.02 -7.62 -7.24
N SER A 159 0.88 -7.76 -8.25
CA SER A 159 1.72 -8.94 -8.40
C SER A 159 3.16 -8.46 -8.41
N THR A 160 4.01 -9.19 -7.71
CA THR A 160 5.43 -8.86 -7.70
C THR A 160 6.04 -9.50 -8.93
N ALA A 161 6.38 -8.70 -9.94
CA ALA A 161 7.27 -9.14 -11.01
C ALA A 161 8.70 -9.29 -10.45
N PRO A 162 9.56 -10.15 -11.02
CA PRO A 162 10.95 -10.29 -10.57
C PRO A 162 11.78 -8.99 -10.62
N ALA A 163 11.28 -7.94 -11.29
CA ALA A 163 11.93 -6.64 -11.42
C ALA A 163 11.38 -5.53 -10.49
N THR A 164 10.36 -5.77 -9.67
CA THR A 164 9.73 -4.69 -8.87
C THR A 164 10.35 -4.54 -7.47
N ARG A 165 10.79 -3.32 -7.14
CA ARG A 165 11.33 -2.88 -5.82
C ARG A 165 10.29 -2.84 -4.68
N ARG A 166 9.14 -3.50 -4.86
CA ARG A 166 7.91 -3.26 -4.07
C ARG A 166 7.47 -4.50 -3.30
N SER A 167 8.45 -5.26 -2.79
CA SER A 167 8.19 -6.48 -2.03
C SER A 167 7.55 -6.23 -0.66
N ARG A 168 7.29 -4.98 -0.25
CA ARG A 168 6.71 -4.67 1.06
C ARG A 168 5.54 -3.70 0.96
N ALA A 169 4.66 -3.79 1.94
CA ALA A 169 3.49 -2.92 2.12
C ALA A 169 3.85 -1.44 1.93
N GLY A 170 3.10 -0.75 1.07
CA GLY A 170 3.25 0.68 0.77
C GLY A 170 4.55 1.09 0.05
N GLY A 171 5.40 0.14 -0.36
CA GLY A 171 6.71 0.45 -0.95
C GLY A 171 7.72 1.06 0.04
N SER A 172 7.49 0.86 1.34
CA SER A 172 8.32 1.45 2.38
C SER A 172 9.69 0.74 2.50
N PRO A 173 10.83 1.47 2.37
CA PRO A 173 12.12 0.90 2.72
C PRO A 173 12.17 0.65 4.23
N SER A 174 12.74 -0.47 4.69
CA SER A 174 12.98 -0.67 6.12
C SER A 174 13.91 0.42 6.64
N THR A 175 13.36 1.43 7.30
CA THR A 175 14.13 2.28 8.17
C THR A 175 14.03 1.71 9.58
N CYS A 176 14.92 0.77 9.90
CA CYS A 176 15.33 0.63 11.28
C CYS A 176 16.09 1.91 11.60
N ARG A 177 15.43 2.90 12.20
CA ARG A 177 16.09 4.15 12.61
C ARG A 177 17.18 3.73 13.60
N PRO A 178 18.49 3.94 13.32
CA PRO A 178 19.50 3.62 14.31
C PRO A 178 19.17 4.42 15.57
N ARG A 179 19.10 3.72 16.72
CA ARG A 179 18.98 4.40 18.02
C ARG A 179 20.04 5.49 18.04
N ARG A 180 19.63 6.74 18.30
CA ARG A 180 20.58 7.83 18.54
C ARG A 180 21.63 7.29 19.54
N PRO A 181 22.94 7.39 19.24
CA PRO A 181 23.94 7.06 20.24
C PRO A 181 23.66 7.94 21.46
N ARG A 182 23.39 7.30 22.60
CA ARG A 182 23.38 8.01 23.88
C ARG A 182 24.80 8.54 24.05
N GLY A 183 24.98 9.85 23.86
CA GLY A 183 26.23 10.50 24.15
C GLY A 183 26.65 10.16 25.59
N PRO A 184 27.95 9.95 25.85
CA PRO A 184 28.40 9.57 27.18
C PRO A 184 28.05 10.67 28.18
N ILE A 185 27.43 10.24 29.28
CA ILE A 185 27.35 11.02 30.52
C ILE A 185 28.79 11.14 31.03
N ALA A 186 29.45 12.25 30.74
CA ALA A 186 30.71 12.60 31.39
C ALA A 186 30.39 13.33 32.70
N SER A 187 30.12 12.55 33.74
CA SER A 187 30.35 12.97 35.11
C SER A 187 31.79 12.60 35.49
N SER A 188 32.68 13.57 35.62
CA SER A 188 33.84 13.42 36.49
C SER A 188 34.12 14.73 37.22
N ARG A 189 34.04 14.62 38.56
CA ARG A 189 34.56 15.58 39.53
C ARG A 189 36.10 15.58 39.52
N ARG A 190 36.65 16.63 40.16
CA ARG A 190 38.03 16.90 40.61
C ARG A 190 38.81 17.75 39.60
N ARG A 191 39.42 18.88 39.97
CA ARG A 191 39.98 19.30 41.28
C ARG A 191 39.39 20.60 41.79
#